data_AF-A0AAE0RVM6-F1
#
_entry.id   AF-A0AAE0RVM6-F1
#
_cell.length_a   1.000
_cell.length_b   1.000
_cell.length_c   1.000
_cell.angle_alpha   90.00
_cell.angle_beta   90.00
_cell.angle_gamma   90.00
#
_symmetry.space_group_name_H-M   'P 1'
#
loop_
_entity.id
_entity.type
_entity.pdbx_description
1 polymer ?
#
loop_
_entity_poly.entity_id
_entity_poly.type
_entity_poly.pdbx_seq_one_letter_code
_entity_poly.pdbx_strand_id
1 'polypeptide(L)'
;MKAEVMLVKLEKRARLEIIEAEERERQRDHERQLELATALHREPEGKALDVYSLLSRDDVFKKDVLKEALLKRYLLTEQGFRKKFRYSNPEKEETFGQFILR
;
A
#
# COMPACT_ATOMS: atom_id res chain seq x y z
N MET A 1 7.99 5.40 51.74
CA MET A 1 8.18 6.77 51.19
C MET A 1 9.24 6.90 50.08
N LYS A 2 10.56 6.88 50.31
CA LYS A 2 11.55 7.10 49.20
C LYS A 2 11.51 6.04 48.09
N ALA A 3 11.29 4.77 48.45
CA ALA A 3 11.25 3.66 47.51
C ALA A 3 9.99 3.66 46.63
N GLU A 4 8.81 3.92 47.20
CA GLU A 4 7.55 4.00 46.43
C GLU A 4 7.55 5.16 45.43
N VAL A 5 8.12 6.31 45.82
CA VAL A 5 8.26 7.46 44.92
C VAL A 5 9.22 7.16 43.77
N MET A 6 10.27 6.36 44.00
CA MET A 6 11.17 5.88 42.94
C MET A 6 10.46 4.87 42.02
N LEU A 7 9.66 3.97 42.57
CA LEU A 7 8.91 2.97 41.81
C LEU A 7 7.92 3.63 40.84
N VAL A 8 7.14 4.60 41.34
CA VAL A 8 6.17 5.36 40.52
C VAL A 8 6.88 6.19 39.43
N LYS A 9 8.08 6.71 39.71
CA LYS A 9 8.89 7.43 38.70
C LYS A 9 9.40 6.49 37.61
N LEU A 10 9.81 5.28 37.97
CA LEU A 10 10.25 4.25 37.02
C LEU A 10 9.11 3.81 36.11
N GLU A 11 7.93 3.54 36.66
CA GLU A 11 6.74 3.16 35.88
C GLU A 11 6.30 4.27 34.92
N LYS A 12 6.33 5.53 35.36
CA LYS A 12 6.03 6.68 34.48
C LYS A 12 7.05 6.81 33.34
N ARG A 13 8.34 6.58 33.61
CA ARG A 13 9.38 6.57 32.57
C ARG A 13 9.15 5.45 31.56
N ALA A 14 8.86 4.24 32.01
CA ALA A 14 8.60 3.10 31.12
C ALA A 14 7.39 3.36 30.20
N ARG A 15 6.32 3.98 30.72
CA ARG A 15 5.15 4.36 29.89
C ARG A 15 5.49 5.43 28.85
N LEU A 16 6.30 6.42 29.21
CA LEU A 16 6.76 7.45 28.27
C LEU A 16 7.63 6.84 27.15
N GLU A 17 8.53 5.92 27.49
CA GLU A 17 9.36 5.23 26.51
C GLU A 17 8.53 4.39 25.52
N ILE A 18 7.45 3.75 25.98
CA ILE A 18 6.52 3.01 25.11
C ILE A 18 5.82 3.97 24.14
N ILE A 19 5.29 5.09 24.64
CA ILE A 19 4.60 6.08 23.80
C ILE A 19 5.55 6.66 22.75
N GLU A 20 6.77 7.02 23.15
CA GLU A 20 7.79 7.52 22.22
C GLU A 20 8.20 6.46 21.19
N ALA A 21 8.27 5.18 21.58
CA ALA A 21 8.57 4.09 20.65
C ALA A 21 7.43 3.89 19.63
N GLU A 22 6.18 3.97 20.07
CA GLU A 22 4.99 3.91 19.19
C GLU A 22 4.92 5.11 18.25
N GLU A 23 5.28 6.31 18.72
CA GLU A 23 5.36 7.51 17.87
C GLU A 23 6.47 7.40 16.83
N ARG A 24 7.65 6.90 17.21
CA ARG A 24 8.74 6.61 16.26
C ARG A 24 8.33 5.56 15.23
N GLU A 25 7.57 4.54 15.63
CA GLU A 25 7.06 3.54 14.71
C GLU A 25 6.08 4.14 13.70
N ARG A 26 5.12 4.95 14.17
CA ARG A 26 4.20 5.71 13.31
C ARG A 26 4.95 6.64 12.34
N GLN A 27 6.02 7.29 12.82
CA GLN A 27 6.87 8.15 12.00
C GLN A 27 7.59 7.34 10.90
N ARG A 28 8.18 6.20 11.27
CA ARG A 28 8.85 5.29 10.32
C ARG A 28 7.89 4.74 9.27
N ASP A 29 6.67 4.39 9.68
CA ASP A 29 5.65 3.90 8.75
C ASP A 29 5.19 5.00 7.80
N HIS A 30 5.11 6.25 8.26
CA HIS A 30 4.84 7.40 7.40
C HIS A 30 5.98 7.65 6.39
N GLU A 31 7.24 7.62 6.84
CA GLU A 31 8.42 7.78 5.97
C GLU A 31 8.51 6.67 4.93
N ARG A 32 8.33 5.40 5.34
CA ARG A 32 8.25 4.25 4.41
C ARG A 32 7.13 4.39 3.39
N GLN A 33 5.98 4.93 3.80
CA GLN A 33 4.89 5.20 2.87
C GLN A 33 5.25 6.31 1.87
N LEU A 34 5.96 7.35 2.31
CA LEU A 34 6.44 8.41 1.44
C LEU A 34 7.47 7.89 0.42
N GLU A 35 8.41 7.05 0.87
CA GLU A 35 9.40 6.38 0.03
C GLU A 35 8.74 5.45 -0.99
N LEU A 36 7.74 4.66 -0.57
CA LEU A 36 7.00 3.78 -1.48
C LEU A 36 6.23 4.60 -2.53
N ALA A 37 5.57 5.69 -2.11
CA ALA A 37 4.83 6.56 -3.03
C ALA A 37 5.76 7.26 -4.03
N THR A 38 6.95 7.70 -3.59
CA THR A 38 7.95 8.31 -4.48
C THR A 38 8.59 7.29 -5.41
N ALA A 39 8.85 6.06 -4.96
CA ALA A 39 9.33 4.96 -5.82
C ALA A 39 8.30 4.59 -6.90
N LEU A 40 7.03 4.46 -6.53
CA LEU A 40 5.94 4.20 -7.47
C LEU A 40 5.72 5.37 -8.45
N HIS A 41 5.97 6.61 -8.02
CA HIS A 41 5.93 7.78 -8.91
C HIS A 41 7.12 7.85 -9.87
N ARG A 42 8.29 7.35 -9.47
CA ARG A 42 9.53 7.42 -10.26
C ARG A 42 9.53 6.48 -11.45
N GLU A 43 8.93 5.31 -11.32
CA GLU A 43 8.98 4.27 -12.36
C GLU A 43 7.62 3.61 -12.61
N PRO A 44 6.60 4.38 -13.00
CA PRO A 44 5.35 3.79 -13.45
C PRO A 44 5.54 3.25 -14.86
N GLU A 45 5.76 1.95 -15.00
CA GLU A 45 5.80 1.31 -16.32
C GLU A 45 4.37 1.01 -16.82
N GLY A 46 4.08 1.41 -18.06
CA GLY A 46 2.84 1.05 -18.76
C GLY A 46 1.55 1.58 -18.11
N LYS A 47 0.58 0.70 -17.87
CA LYS A 47 -0.79 1.05 -17.42
C LYS A 47 -0.84 1.76 -16.06
N ALA A 48 0.21 1.67 -15.24
CA ALA A 48 0.33 2.40 -13.99
C ALA A 48 0.53 3.90 -14.21
N LEU A 49 1.29 4.30 -15.23
CA LEU A 49 1.55 5.71 -15.54
C LEU A 49 0.27 6.44 -15.98
N ASP A 50 -0.60 5.74 -16.73
CA ASP A 50 -1.92 6.25 -17.09
C ASP A 50 -2.75 6.59 -15.83
N VAL A 51 -2.67 5.75 -14.80
CA VAL A 51 -3.42 5.96 -13.53
C VAL A 51 -2.86 7.16 -12.79
N TYR A 52 -1.53 7.27 -12.70
CA TYR A 52 -0.87 8.42 -12.11
C TYR A 52 -1.17 9.73 -12.84
N SER A 53 -1.30 9.69 -14.16
CA SER A 53 -1.62 10.87 -14.98
C SER A 53 -3.08 11.33 -14.85
N LEU A 54 -3.98 10.43 -14.46
CA LEU A 54 -5.41 10.69 -14.28
C LEU A 54 -5.77 11.11 -12.85
N LEU A 55 -4.90 10.84 -11.87
CA LEU A 55 -5.10 11.22 -10.48
C LEU A 55 -4.61 12.66 -10.23
N SER A 56 -5.37 13.41 -9.44
CA SER A 56 -4.94 14.72 -8.96
C SER A 56 -3.73 14.54 -8.03
N ARG A 57 -2.80 15.52 -7.98
CA ARG A 57 -1.60 15.43 -7.13
C ARG A 57 -1.96 15.12 -5.68
N ASP A 58 -3.07 15.66 -5.18
CA ASP A 58 -3.54 15.47 -3.81
C ASP A 58 -4.09 14.06 -3.55
N ASP A 59 -4.60 13.39 -4.57
CA ASP A 59 -5.11 12.02 -4.47
C ASP A 59 -4.01 10.96 -4.64
N VAL A 60 -2.91 11.29 -5.32
CA VAL A 60 -1.74 10.42 -5.45
C VAL A 60 -1.09 10.14 -4.09
N PHE A 61 -1.10 11.11 -3.18
CA PHE A 61 -0.57 10.93 -1.82
C PHE A 61 -1.50 10.13 -0.90
N LYS A 62 -2.75 9.89 -1.31
CA LYS A 62 -3.70 9.07 -0.55
C LYS A 62 -3.57 7.61 -0.98
N LYS A 63 -2.91 6.82 -0.13
CA LYS A 63 -2.65 5.38 -0.34
C LYS A 63 -3.88 4.58 -0.76
N ASP A 64 -5.03 4.83 -0.15
CA ASP A 64 -6.25 4.08 -0.44
C ASP A 64 -6.80 4.40 -1.83
N VAL A 65 -6.77 5.68 -2.23
CA VAL A 65 -7.25 6.13 -3.54
C VAL A 65 -6.34 5.60 -4.65
N LEU A 66 -5.03 5.68 -4.45
CA LEU A 66 -4.04 5.13 -5.38
C LEU A 66 -4.19 3.61 -5.53
N LYS A 67 -4.33 2.89 -4.39
CA LYS A 67 -4.53 1.43 -4.39
C LYS A 67 -5.79 1.05 -5.14
N GLU A 68 -6.91 1.72 -4.88
CA GLU A 68 -8.16 1.46 -5.60
C GLU A 68 -8.05 1.74 -7.10
N ALA A 69 -7.44 2.86 -7.47
CA ALA A 69 -7.29 3.24 -8.87
C ALA A 69 -6.42 2.23 -9.64
N LEU A 70 -5.33 1.76 -9.03
CA LEU A 70 -4.48 0.70 -9.58
C LEU A 70 -5.26 -0.62 -9.69
N LEU A 71 -5.96 -1.05 -8.63
CA LEU A 71 -6.77 -2.28 -8.67
C LEU A 71 -7.83 -2.24 -9.78
N LYS A 72 -8.49 -1.09 -9.96
CA LYS A 72 -9.48 -0.90 -11.04
C LYS A 72 -8.83 -0.97 -12.42
N ARG A 73 -7.70 -0.29 -12.64
CA ARG A 73 -7.03 -0.25 -13.95
C ARG A 73 -6.44 -1.61 -14.34
N TYR A 74 -5.89 -2.36 -13.39
CA TYR A 74 -5.37 -3.71 -13.63
C TYR A 74 -6.45 -4.81 -13.61
N LEU A 75 -7.72 -4.41 -13.43
CA LEU A 75 -8.88 -5.32 -13.34
C LEU A 75 -8.68 -6.37 -12.23
N LEU A 76 -8.04 -5.99 -11.13
CA LEU A 76 -7.82 -6.81 -9.93
C LEU A 76 -8.96 -6.63 -8.90
N THR A 77 -10.10 -6.10 -9.34
CA THR A 77 -11.34 -6.04 -8.57
C THR A 77 -12.20 -7.27 -8.87
N GLU A 78 -13.14 -7.60 -7.99
CA GLU A 78 -14.07 -8.73 -8.21
C GLU A 78 -14.74 -8.69 -9.59
N GLN A 79 -15.21 -7.51 -10.00
CA GLN A 79 -15.76 -7.31 -11.35
C GLN A 79 -14.70 -7.45 -12.45
N GLY A 80 -13.49 -6.97 -12.21
CA GLY A 80 -12.36 -7.11 -13.13
C GLY A 80 -12.01 -8.57 -13.40
N PHE A 81 -11.94 -9.40 -12.36
CA PHE A 81 -11.74 -10.85 -12.48
C PHE A 81 -12.89 -11.53 -13.23
N ARG A 82 -14.16 -11.21 -12.91
CA ARG A 82 -15.32 -11.72 -13.68
C ARG A 82 -15.22 -11.37 -15.16
N LYS A 83 -14.76 -10.16 -15.48
CA LYS A 83 -14.60 -9.70 -16.87
C LYS A 83 -13.44 -10.41 -17.57
N LYS A 84 -12.29 -10.58 -16.90
CA LYS A 84 -11.16 -11.36 -17.41
C LYS A 84 -11.56 -12.80 -17.69
N PHE A 85 -12.27 -13.44 -16.78
CA PHE A 85 -12.70 -14.83 -16.95
C PHE A 85 -13.72 -15.02 -18.08
N ARG A 86 -14.72 -14.13 -18.19
CA ARG A 86 -15.79 -14.28 -19.20
C ARG A 86 -15.38 -13.87 -20.61
N TYR A 87 -14.45 -12.93 -20.74
CA TYR A 87 -14.07 -12.35 -22.02
C TYR A 87 -12.60 -12.63 -22.38
N SER A 88 -11.91 -13.51 -21.65
CA SER A 88 -10.59 -13.97 -22.05
C SER A 88 -10.73 -14.86 -23.27
N ASN A 89 -10.06 -14.47 -24.35
CA ASN A 89 -9.78 -15.35 -25.47
C ASN A 89 -8.31 -15.77 -25.39
N PRO A 90 -7.98 -17.00 -25.84
CA PRO A 90 -6.60 -17.42 -25.96
C PRO A 90 -5.85 -16.49 -26.92
N GLU A 91 -4.62 -16.13 -26.56
CA GLU A 91 -3.76 -15.33 -27.43
C GLU A 91 -3.28 -16.17 -28.63
N LYS A 92 -2.93 -15.53 -29.76
CA LYS A 92 -2.64 -16.22 -31.03
C LYS A 92 -1.53 -17.27 -30.96
N GLU A 93 -0.64 -17.16 -29.98
CA GLU A 93 0.50 -18.07 -29.78
C GLU A 93 0.40 -18.83 -28.44
N GLU A 94 -0.71 -18.69 -27.72
CA GLU A 94 -0.92 -19.35 -26.44
C GLU A 94 -1.43 -20.78 -26.65
N THR A 95 -0.77 -21.74 -25.99
CA THR A 95 -1.25 -23.12 -25.98
C THR A 95 -2.44 -23.28 -25.04
N PHE A 96 -3.30 -24.26 -25.31
CA PHE A 96 -4.47 -24.54 -24.48
C PHE A 96 -4.13 -24.75 -22.99
N GLY A 97 -3.00 -25.40 -22.69
CA GLY A 97 -2.53 -25.59 -21.32
C GLY A 97 -2.14 -24.29 -20.62
N GLN A 98 -1.52 -23.36 -21.34
CA GLN A 98 -1.17 -22.04 -20.82
C GLN A 98 -2.43 -21.19 -20.54
N PHE A 99 -3.41 -21.25 -21.45
CA PHE A 99 -4.65 -20.51 -21.31
C PHE A 99 -5.49 -20.91 -20.08
N ILE A 100 -5.53 -22.21 -19.76
CA ILE A 100 -6.29 -22.72 -18.60
C ILE A 100 -5.63 -22.35 -17.25
N LEU A 101 -4.31 -22.17 -17.22
CA LEU A 101 -3.55 -21.92 -15.98
C LEU A 101 -3.48 -20.44 -15.59
N ARG A 102 -4.16 -19.54 -16.32
CA ARG A 102 -4.06 -18.08 -16.16
C ARG A 102 -4.98 -17.48 -15.10
#